data_AF-A0A954QBP2-F1
#
_entry.id   AF-A0A954QBP2-F1
#
_cell.length_a   1.000
_cell.length_b   1.000
_cell.length_c   1.000
_cell.angle_alpha   90.00
_cell.angle_beta   90.00
_cell.angle_gamma   90.00
#
_symmetry.space_group_name_H-M   'P 1'
#
loop_
_entity.id
_entity.type
_entity.pdbx_description
1 polymer ?
#
loop_
_entity_poly.entity_id
_entity_poly.type
_entity_poly.pdbx_seq_one_letter_code
_entity_poly.pdbx_strand_id
1 'polypeptide(L)'
;MSFDNPYQAPQTDAAIQAEFADGGLWQSGKLLVMRKDAQLPPRCIKSNEPTDRRLKRNLVWHHPAVYLALLANLLIYAILALCLQKKATIHIGLTDAWFWKRRRAILIGWGSVFLSIGLFIVAAIGLDSNDSFGWLMLIAAIWFLVGIIYGLMASRMVTATRIDDTYVWLKGVNREFLADLPYWPN
;
A
#
# COMPACT_ATOMS: atom_id res chain seq x y z
N MET A 1 -41.69 -4.70 -34.70
CA MET A 1 -40.48 -5.49 -35.01
C MET A 1 -39.42 -5.05 -34.03
N SER A 2 -39.11 -5.86 -33.02
CA SER A 2 -38.04 -5.58 -32.06
C SER A 2 -36.70 -5.82 -32.76
N PHE A 3 -35.85 -4.78 -32.84
CA PHE A 3 -34.45 -4.95 -33.20
C PHE A 3 -33.76 -5.65 -32.02
N ASP A 4 -33.61 -6.97 -32.13
CA ASP A 4 -32.82 -7.75 -31.20
C ASP A 4 -31.35 -7.42 -31.47
N ASN A 5 -30.71 -6.69 -30.54
CA ASN A 5 -29.32 -6.28 -30.69
C ASN A 5 -28.40 -7.43 -30.23
N PRO A 6 -27.71 -8.15 -31.13
CA PRO A 6 -26.86 -9.28 -30.76
C PRO A 6 -25.63 -8.88 -29.93
N TYR A 7 -25.39 -7.58 -29.74
CA TYR A 7 -24.32 -7.02 -28.90
C TYR A 7 -24.83 -6.37 -27.60
N GLN A 8 -26.07 -6.64 -27.19
CA GLN A 8 -26.56 -6.14 -25.90
C GLN A 8 -25.73 -6.75 -24.77
N ALA A 9 -25.07 -5.91 -23.97
CA ALA A 9 -24.27 -6.38 -22.84
C ALA A 9 -25.17 -7.15 -21.85
N PRO A 10 -24.63 -8.18 -21.17
CA PRO A 10 -25.38 -8.92 -20.16
C PRO A 10 -25.91 -7.94 -19.10
N GLN A 11 -27.23 -7.92 -18.89
CA GLN A 11 -27.86 -7.04 -17.89
C GLN A 11 -27.31 -7.28 -16.48
N THR A 12 -26.81 -8.49 -16.23
CA THR A 12 -26.16 -8.91 -14.97
C THR A 12 -24.94 -8.07 -14.63
N ASP A 13 -24.09 -7.73 -15.61
CA ASP A 13 -22.85 -7.00 -15.36
C ASP A 13 -23.15 -5.53 -15.01
N ALA A 14 -24.12 -4.92 -15.68
CA ALA A 14 -24.56 -3.56 -15.39
C ALA A 14 -25.18 -3.41 -14.00
N ALA A 15 -25.96 -4.41 -13.56
CA ALA A 15 -26.56 -4.43 -12.22
C ALA A 15 -25.49 -4.55 -11.12
N ILE A 16 -24.50 -5.44 -11.32
CA ILE A 16 -23.38 -5.62 -10.38
C ILE A 16 -22.54 -4.33 -10.28
N GLN A 17 -22.26 -3.67 -11.41
CA GLN A 17 -21.50 -2.42 -11.42
C GLN A 17 -22.27 -1.28 -10.75
N ALA A 18 -23.60 -1.20 -10.92
CA ALA A 18 -24.43 -0.23 -10.22
C ALA A 18 -24.39 -0.45 -8.70
N GLU A 19 -24.45 -1.71 -8.23
CA GLU A 19 -24.32 -2.03 -6.81
C GLU A 19 -22.97 -1.58 -6.23
N PHE A 20 -21.88 -1.77 -6.97
CA PHE A 20 -20.57 -1.27 -6.55
C PHE A 20 -20.49 0.27 -6.53
N ALA A 21 -21.11 0.95 -7.49
CA ALA A 21 -21.18 2.42 -7.51
C ALA A 21 -21.95 2.93 -6.28
N ASP A 22 -23.10 2.33 -5.97
CA ASP A 22 -23.90 2.66 -4.80
C ASP A 22 -23.16 2.34 -3.49
N GLY A 23 -22.41 1.24 -3.49
CA GLY A 23 -21.48 0.85 -2.42
C GLY A 23 -20.25 1.75 -2.29
N GLY A 24 -20.07 2.71 -3.19
CA GLY A 24 -19.01 3.71 -3.14
C GLY A 24 -17.65 3.21 -3.63
N LEU A 25 -17.63 2.32 -4.62
CA LEU A 25 -16.42 1.71 -5.19
C LEU A 25 -16.37 1.92 -6.71
N TRP A 26 -15.23 2.38 -7.21
CA TRP A 26 -15.00 2.61 -8.64
C TRP A 26 -13.57 2.29 -9.04
N GLN A 27 -13.35 2.10 -10.33
CA GLN A 27 -12.02 2.05 -10.92
C GLN A 27 -11.65 3.34 -11.64
N SER A 28 -10.39 3.75 -11.49
CA SER A 28 -9.75 4.82 -12.25
C SER A 28 -8.41 4.31 -12.78
N GLY A 29 -8.45 3.67 -13.96
CA GLY A 29 -7.30 3.01 -14.57
C GLY A 29 -6.74 1.88 -13.70
N LYS A 30 -5.58 2.09 -13.07
CA LYS A 30 -4.93 1.11 -12.16
C LYS A 30 -5.18 1.41 -10.68
N LEU A 31 -6.10 2.33 -10.39
CA LEU A 31 -6.43 2.79 -9.06
C LEU A 31 -7.85 2.35 -8.70
N LEU A 32 -8.02 1.87 -7.47
CA LEU A 32 -9.31 1.73 -6.84
C LEU A 32 -9.67 3.08 -6.20
N VAL A 33 -10.79 3.66 -6.60
CA VAL A 33 -11.39 4.83 -5.95
C VAL A 33 -12.48 4.31 -5.03
N MET A 34 -12.45 4.70 -3.76
CA MET A 34 -13.51 4.35 -2.83
C MET A 34 -13.88 5.52 -1.94
N ARG A 35 -15.13 5.58 -1.50
CA ARG A 35 -15.50 6.44 -0.36
C ARG A 35 -14.79 5.96 0.91
N LYS A 36 -14.49 6.87 1.83
CA LYS A 36 -13.82 6.53 3.10
C LYS A 36 -14.63 5.58 3.98
N ASP A 37 -15.95 5.63 3.89
CA ASP A 37 -16.90 4.80 4.64
C ASP A 37 -17.35 3.55 3.88
N ALA A 38 -16.93 3.40 2.62
CA ALA A 38 -17.28 2.24 1.81
C ALA A 38 -16.68 0.95 2.39
N GLN A 39 -17.46 -0.13 2.34
CA GLN A 39 -17.00 -1.46 2.68
C GLN A 39 -16.58 -2.19 1.42
N LEU A 40 -15.40 -2.81 1.45
CA LEU A 40 -14.95 -3.64 0.34
C LEU A 40 -15.72 -4.96 0.32
N PRO A 41 -16.00 -5.54 -0.85
CA PRO A 41 -16.61 -6.88 -0.94
C PRO A 41 -15.75 -7.94 -0.23
N PRO A 42 -16.31 -9.10 0.13
CA PRO A 42 -15.61 -10.21 0.80
C PRO A 42 -14.68 -10.96 -0.17
N ARG A 43 -13.77 -10.22 -0.80
CA ARG A 43 -12.77 -10.72 -1.75
C ARG A 43 -11.42 -10.09 -1.47
N CYS A 44 -10.38 -10.82 -1.83
CA CYS A 44 -9.00 -10.41 -1.64
C CYS A 44 -8.65 -9.33 -2.67
N ILE A 45 -8.25 -8.15 -2.22
CA ILE A 45 -7.88 -7.06 -3.14
C ILE A 45 -6.61 -7.35 -3.95
N LYS A 46 -5.86 -8.42 -3.64
CA LYS A 46 -4.61 -8.79 -4.32
C LYS A 46 -4.74 -10.01 -5.24
N SER A 47 -5.51 -11.02 -4.85
CA SER A 47 -5.75 -12.24 -5.66
C SER A 47 -7.15 -12.33 -6.25
N ASN A 48 -8.08 -11.44 -5.90
CA ASN A 48 -9.51 -11.50 -6.26
C ASN A 48 -10.27 -12.73 -5.71
N GLU A 49 -9.61 -13.60 -4.96
CA GLU A 49 -10.24 -14.78 -4.33
C GLU A 49 -11.20 -14.38 -3.20
N PRO A 50 -12.28 -15.15 -2.95
CA PRO A 50 -13.17 -14.90 -1.83
C PRO A 50 -12.43 -14.98 -0.49
N THR A 51 -12.69 -14.03 0.40
CA THR A 51 -12.11 -14.02 1.75
C THR A 51 -12.91 -13.16 2.72
N ASP A 52 -13.16 -13.70 3.90
CA ASP A 52 -13.79 -12.97 5.01
C ASP A 52 -12.77 -12.25 5.90
N ARG A 53 -11.48 -12.59 5.75
CA ARG A 53 -10.42 -12.05 6.60
C ARG A 53 -10.08 -10.62 6.18
N ARG A 54 -10.26 -9.68 7.11
CA ARG A 54 -9.99 -8.25 6.90
C ARG A 54 -8.70 -7.80 7.58
N LEU A 55 -8.00 -6.86 6.94
CA LEU A 55 -6.87 -6.15 7.49
C LEU A 55 -7.17 -4.66 7.59
N LYS A 56 -7.19 -4.14 8.82
CA LYS A 56 -7.33 -2.71 9.08
C LYS A 56 -6.07 -1.95 8.66
N ARG A 57 -6.23 -0.88 7.87
CA ARG A 57 -5.15 -0.01 7.40
C ARG A 57 -5.49 1.45 7.62
N ASN A 58 -4.60 2.14 8.34
CA ASN A 58 -4.62 3.59 8.47
C ASN A 58 -3.70 4.16 7.39
N LEU A 59 -4.31 4.80 6.41
CA LEU A 59 -3.62 5.45 5.31
C LEU A 59 -3.51 6.94 5.62
N VAL A 60 -2.34 7.50 5.31
CA VAL A 60 -2.03 8.91 5.48
C VAL A 60 -1.49 9.42 4.16
N TRP A 61 -1.95 10.60 3.76
CA TRP A 61 -1.51 11.28 2.55
C TRP A 61 -1.49 12.78 2.83
N HIS A 62 -0.48 13.48 2.32
CA HIS A 62 -0.42 14.93 2.33
C HIS A 62 -0.18 15.44 0.92
N HIS A 63 -0.63 16.66 0.64
CA HIS A 63 -0.51 17.24 -0.68
C HIS A 63 0.96 17.41 -1.09
N PRO A 64 1.37 17.07 -2.33
CA PRO A 64 2.77 17.18 -2.77
C PRO A 64 3.36 18.59 -2.62
N ALA A 65 2.54 19.64 -2.73
CA ALA A 65 2.98 21.02 -2.49
C ALA A 65 3.58 21.26 -1.10
N VAL A 66 3.27 20.43 -0.10
CA VAL A 66 3.89 20.52 1.24
C VAL A 66 5.40 20.34 1.16
N TYR A 67 5.92 19.57 0.21
CA TYR A 67 7.37 19.41 0.01
C TYR A 67 8.08 20.71 -0.35
N LEU A 68 7.38 21.73 -0.88
CA LEU A 68 7.99 23.04 -1.15
C LEU A 68 8.45 23.72 0.14
N ALA A 69 7.77 23.48 1.26
CA ALA A 69 8.15 24.04 2.56
C ALA A 69 9.48 23.46 3.09
N LEU A 70 9.91 22.30 2.59
CA LEU A 70 11.21 21.73 2.92
C LEU A 70 12.36 22.64 2.46
N LEU A 71 12.17 23.38 1.36
CA LEU A 71 13.16 24.34 0.85
C LEU A 71 13.31 25.56 1.79
N ALA A 72 12.25 25.91 2.53
CA ALA A 72 12.28 27.01 3.48
C ALA A 72 12.86 26.57 4.82
N ASN A 73 12.28 25.54 5.45
CA ASN A 73 12.75 25.00 6.71
C ASN A 73 12.13 23.62 6.99
N LEU A 74 12.93 22.68 7.52
CA LEU A 74 12.47 21.38 7.96
C LEU A 74 11.36 21.45 9.02
N LEU A 75 11.42 22.42 9.94
CA LEU A 75 10.41 22.60 10.99
C LEU A 75 9.08 23.09 10.42
N ILE A 76 9.11 24.00 9.44
CA ILE A 76 7.90 24.48 8.74
C ILE A 76 7.26 23.32 7.96
N TYR A 77 8.08 22.54 7.24
CA TYR A 77 7.62 21.33 6.56
C TYR A 77 6.92 20.36 7.51
N ALA A 78 7.51 20.08 8.67
CA ALA A 78 6.93 19.15 9.64
C ALA A 78 5.55 19.63 10.13
N ILE A 79 5.42 20.92 10.45
CA ILE A 79 4.15 21.52 10.88
C ILE A 79 3.10 21.39 9.76
N LEU A 80 3.43 21.80 8.54
CA LEU A 80 2.49 21.74 7.41
C LEU A 80 2.10 20.30 7.08
N ALA A 81 3.04 19.35 7.12
CA ALA A 81 2.75 17.94 6.89
C ALA A 81 1.77 17.39 7.95
N LEU A 82 1.95 17.74 9.22
CA LEU A 82 1.06 17.32 10.30
C LEU A 82 -0.33 17.95 10.23
N CYS A 83 -0.42 19.22 9.80
CA CYS A 83 -1.68 19.95 9.67
C CYS A 83 -2.47 19.58 8.41
N LEU A 84 -1.80 19.36 7.27
CA LEU A 84 -2.43 19.14 5.97
C LEU A 84 -2.58 17.66 5.59
N GLN A 85 -2.07 16.74 6.41
CA GLN A 85 -2.29 15.32 6.19
C GLN A 85 -3.78 14.98 6.25
N LYS A 86 -4.23 14.23 5.25
CA LYS A 86 -5.51 13.56 5.22
C LYS A 86 -5.31 12.10 5.61
N LYS A 87 -6.22 11.58 6.43
CA LYS A 87 -6.19 10.21 6.93
C LYS A 87 -7.44 9.45 6.47
N ALA A 88 -7.29 8.17 6.23
CA ALA A 88 -8.39 7.26 5.95
C ALA A 88 -8.12 5.90 6.57
N THR A 89 -9.12 5.33 7.24
CA THR A 89 -9.03 3.98 7.81
C THR A 89 -9.89 3.05 6.98
N ILE A 90 -9.27 2.06 6.34
CA ILE A 90 -9.95 1.10 5.47
C ILE A 90 -9.75 -0.34 5.96
N HIS A 91 -10.69 -1.22 5.60
CA HIS A 91 -10.62 -2.65 5.90
C HIS A 91 -10.51 -3.44 4.60
N ILE A 92 -9.30 -3.91 4.29
CA ILE A 92 -9.05 -4.64 3.04
C ILE A 92 -9.21 -6.15 3.24
N GLY A 93 -9.91 -6.83 2.34
CA GLY A 93 -9.96 -8.30 2.29
C GLY A 93 -8.62 -8.85 1.81
N LEU A 94 -8.07 -9.87 2.49
CA LEU A 94 -6.82 -10.52 2.11
C LEU A 94 -6.86 -12.02 2.43
N THR A 95 -6.49 -12.85 1.45
CA THR A 95 -6.28 -14.29 1.64
C THR A 95 -5.12 -14.57 2.60
N ASP A 96 -5.14 -15.74 3.26
CA ASP A 96 -4.06 -16.19 4.15
C ASP A 96 -2.70 -16.25 3.46
N ALA A 97 -2.64 -16.63 2.18
CA ALA A 97 -1.40 -16.60 1.40
C ALA A 97 -0.74 -15.21 1.38
N TRP A 98 -1.55 -14.15 1.27
CA TRP A 98 -1.08 -12.77 1.30
C TRP A 98 -0.70 -12.32 2.71
N PHE A 99 -1.41 -12.77 3.75
CA PHE A 99 -0.97 -12.56 5.14
C PHE A 99 0.38 -13.22 5.42
N TRP A 100 0.58 -14.45 4.95
CA TRP A 100 1.84 -15.17 5.07
C TRP A 100 2.97 -14.48 4.31
N LYS A 101 2.72 -14.02 3.08
CA LYS A 101 3.69 -13.25 2.30
C LYS A 101 4.13 -11.98 3.03
N ARG A 102 3.16 -11.25 3.59
CA ARG A 102 3.44 -10.06 4.40
C ARG A 102 4.23 -10.40 5.66
N ARG A 103 3.84 -11.45 6.39
CA ARG A 103 4.51 -11.88 7.62
C ARG A 103 5.95 -12.29 7.34
N ARG A 104 6.19 -13.06 6.26
CA ARG A 104 7.53 -13.43 5.79
C ARG A 104 8.37 -12.20 5.45
N ALA A 105 7.82 -11.22 4.75
CA ALA A 105 8.53 -9.97 4.46
C ALA A 105 8.93 -9.21 5.74
N ILE A 106 8.03 -9.14 6.72
CA ILE A 106 8.31 -8.52 8.03
C ILE A 106 9.40 -9.31 8.78
N LEU A 107 9.30 -10.65 8.80
CA LEU A 107 10.30 -11.52 9.45
C LEU A 107 11.68 -11.39 8.81
N ILE A 108 11.76 -11.35 7.47
CA ILE A 108 13.01 -11.14 6.75
C ILE A 108 13.58 -9.75 7.07
N GLY A 109 12.74 -8.71 7.08
CA GLY A 109 13.16 -7.35 7.45
C GLY A 109 13.73 -7.29 8.87
N TRP A 110 13.02 -7.85 9.86
CA TRP A 110 13.54 -7.92 11.24
C TRP A 110 14.79 -8.79 11.35
N GLY A 111 14.84 -9.93 10.66
CA GLY A 111 16.02 -10.80 10.60
C GLY A 111 17.25 -10.07 10.06
N SER A 112 17.09 -9.27 9.00
CA SER A 112 18.18 -8.46 8.46
C SER A 112 18.65 -7.37 9.42
N VAL A 113 17.74 -6.75 10.19
CA VAL A 113 18.09 -5.77 11.22
C VAL A 113 18.92 -6.43 12.32
N PHE A 114 18.45 -7.55 12.88
CA PHE A 114 19.18 -8.25 13.94
C PHE A 114 20.52 -8.80 13.46
N LEU A 115 20.58 -9.32 12.24
CA LEU A 115 21.84 -9.77 11.64
C LEU A 115 22.84 -8.60 11.50
N SER A 116 22.38 -7.43 11.05
CA SER A 116 23.24 -6.25 10.92
C SER A 116 23.75 -5.77 12.27
N ILE A 117 22.89 -5.76 13.30
CA ILE A 117 23.29 -5.45 14.68
C ILE A 117 24.35 -6.44 15.18
N GLY A 118 24.18 -7.74 14.92
CA GLY A 118 25.17 -8.76 15.27
C GLY A 118 26.53 -8.51 14.60
N LEU A 119 26.53 -8.15 13.31
CA LEU A 119 27.75 -7.80 12.58
C LEU A 119 28.43 -6.55 13.16
N PHE A 120 27.66 -5.53 13.54
CA PHE A 120 28.19 -4.33 14.20
C PHE A 120 28.88 -4.67 15.54
N ILE A 121 28.27 -5.53 16.35
CA ILE A 121 28.84 -5.95 17.63
C ILE A 121 30.13 -6.73 17.41
N VAL A 122 30.15 -7.70 16.48
CA VAL A 122 31.34 -8.50 16.16
C VAL A 122 32.48 -7.62 15.66
N ALA A 123 32.18 -6.65 14.77
CA ALA A 123 33.19 -5.72 14.29
C ALA A 123 33.77 -4.88 15.43
N ALA A 124 32.93 -4.40 16.35
CA ALA A 124 33.35 -3.54 17.46
C ALA A 124 34.21 -4.26 18.52
N ILE A 125 34.00 -5.56 18.75
CA ILE A 125 34.73 -6.32 19.78
C ILE A 125 35.92 -7.12 19.24
N GLY A 126 35.89 -7.50 17.95
CA GLY A 126 36.73 -8.58 17.42
C GLY A 126 37.78 -8.16 16.39
N LEU A 127 37.83 -6.88 16.02
CA LEU A 127 38.77 -6.39 15.01
C LEU A 127 39.59 -5.26 15.60
N ASP A 128 40.90 -5.45 15.65
CA ASP A 128 41.84 -4.33 15.69
C ASP A 128 41.54 -3.40 14.51
N SER A 129 41.86 -2.11 14.68
CA SER A 129 41.62 -1.03 13.71
C SER A 129 42.47 -1.19 12.43
N ASN A 130 42.26 -2.29 11.71
CA ASN A 130 42.76 -2.61 10.39
C ASN A 130 41.71 -2.24 9.33
N ASP A 131 42.12 -2.15 8.07
CA ASP A 131 41.24 -1.81 6.94
C ASP A 131 39.99 -2.72 6.84
N SER A 132 40.07 -3.96 7.33
CA SER A 132 38.95 -4.90 7.39
C SER A 132 37.78 -4.44 8.27
N PHE A 133 38.04 -3.66 9.32
CA PHE A 133 37.01 -3.12 10.20
C PHE A 133 36.08 -2.16 9.44
N GLY A 134 36.65 -1.24 8.66
CA GLY A 134 35.89 -0.27 7.87
C GLY A 134 34.98 -0.94 6.84
N TRP A 135 35.48 -1.96 6.14
CA TRP A 135 34.69 -2.71 5.15
C TRP A 135 33.54 -3.49 5.79
N LEU A 136 33.76 -4.14 6.94
CA LEU A 136 32.70 -4.87 7.65
C LEU A 136 31.59 -3.93 8.15
N MET A 137 31.94 -2.76 8.67
CA MET A 137 30.97 -1.74 9.08
C MET A 137 30.12 -1.26 7.89
N LEU A 138 30.76 -1.04 6.74
CA LEU A 138 30.07 -0.62 5.52
C LEU A 138 29.12 -1.70 4.98
N ILE A 139 29.54 -2.96 4.98
CA ILE A 139 28.70 -4.10 4.57
C ILE A 139 27.50 -4.23 5.51
N ALA A 140 27.71 -4.15 6.83
CA ALA A 140 26.64 -4.21 7.82
C ALA A 140 25.63 -3.07 7.65
N ALA A 141 26.10 -1.85 7.38
CA ALA A 141 25.25 -0.69 7.11
C ALA A 141 24.42 -0.87 5.82
N ILE A 142 25.02 -1.35 4.74
CA ILE A 142 24.30 -1.62 3.49
C ILE A 142 23.27 -2.71 3.69
N TRP A 143 23.63 -3.81 4.36
CA TRP A 143 22.70 -4.92 4.63
C TRP A 143 21.51 -4.47 5.48
N PHE A 144 21.76 -3.62 6.47
CA PHE A 144 20.72 -2.99 7.29
C PHE A 144 19.76 -2.15 6.45
N LEU A 145 20.29 -1.29 5.57
CA LEU A 145 19.48 -0.44 4.70
C LEU A 145 18.65 -1.26 3.71
N VAL A 146 19.26 -2.22 3.03
CA VAL A 146 18.56 -3.12 2.08
C VAL A 146 17.46 -3.89 2.79
N GLY A 147 17.75 -4.42 3.98
CA GLY A 147 16.81 -5.14 4.83
C GLY A 147 15.58 -4.33 5.22
N ILE A 148 15.80 -3.10 5.72
CA ILE A 148 14.71 -2.18 6.06
C ILE A 148 13.90 -1.79 4.84
N ILE A 149 14.55 -1.40 3.74
CA ILE A 149 13.86 -0.99 2.50
C ILE A 149 13.02 -2.15 1.98
N TYR A 150 13.58 -3.36 1.89
CA TYR A 150 12.85 -4.56 1.48
C TYR A 150 11.66 -4.83 2.41
N GLY A 151 11.86 -4.82 3.73
CA GLY A 151 10.80 -5.05 4.71
C GLY A 151 9.67 -4.02 4.60
N LEU A 152 10.01 -2.74 4.46
CA LEU A 152 9.04 -1.64 4.30
C LEU A 152 8.25 -1.74 2.99
N MET A 153 8.92 -2.07 1.87
CA MET A 153 8.28 -2.19 0.57
C MET A 153 7.43 -3.48 0.45
N ALA A 154 8.00 -4.63 0.79
CA ALA A 154 7.36 -5.94 0.61
C ALA A 154 6.23 -6.20 1.62
N SER A 155 6.25 -5.55 2.80
CA SER A 155 5.14 -5.63 3.76
C SER A 155 3.97 -4.68 3.45
N ARG A 156 4.16 -3.75 2.51
CA ARG A 156 3.16 -2.76 2.10
C ARG A 156 2.17 -3.40 1.12
N MET A 157 0.94 -3.61 1.57
CA MET A 157 -0.10 -4.28 0.77
C MET A 157 -0.71 -3.35 -0.29
N VAL A 158 -1.02 -2.12 0.12
CA VAL A 158 -1.65 -1.07 -0.68
C VAL A 158 -1.03 0.29 -0.38
N THR A 159 -1.16 1.21 -1.33
CA THR A 159 -0.64 2.58 -1.22
C THR A 159 -1.74 3.58 -1.55
N ALA A 160 -2.00 4.53 -0.65
CA ALA A 160 -2.81 5.70 -0.98
C ALA A 160 -2.03 6.62 -1.92
N THR A 161 -2.62 6.92 -3.07
CA THR A 161 -2.05 7.85 -4.06
C THR A 161 -2.60 9.26 -3.85
N ARG A 162 -3.86 9.34 -3.40
CA ARG A 162 -4.58 10.58 -3.09
C ARG A 162 -5.62 10.26 -2.02
N ILE A 163 -5.85 11.21 -1.10
CA ILE A 163 -6.94 11.16 -0.12
C ILE A 163 -7.57 12.54 -0.09
N ASP A 164 -8.83 12.61 -0.45
CA ASP A 164 -9.64 13.83 -0.32
C ASP A 164 -10.51 13.74 0.94
N ASP A 165 -11.49 14.63 1.11
CA ASP A 165 -12.40 14.57 2.25
C ASP A 165 -13.35 13.39 2.20
N THR A 166 -13.80 12.99 1.00
CA THR A 166 -14.77 11.91 0.80
C THR A 166 -14.15 10.62 0.25
N TYR A 167 -13.15 10.73 -0.63
CA TYR A 167 -12.64 9.61 -1.42
C TYR A 167 -11.17 9.30 -1.16
N VAL A 168 -10.79 8.06 -1.47
CA VAL A 168 -9.45 7.51 -1.35
C VAL A 168 -9.07 6.78 -2.63
N TRP A 169 -7.90 7.09 -3.18
CA TRP A 169 -7.34 6.42 -4.35
C TRP A 169 -6.25 5.44 -3.92
N LEU A 170 -6.47 4.16 -4.17
CA LEU A 170 -5.59 3.06 -3.75
C LEU A 170 -4.88 2.44 -4.94
N LYS A 171 -3.56 2.27 -4.82
CA LYS A 171 -2.71 1.54 -5.74
C LYS A 171 -2.34 0.18 -5.17
N GLY A 172 -2.16 -0.79 -6.08
CA GLY A 172 -1.73 -2.15 -5.75
C GLY A 172 -2.87 -3.16 -5.62
N VAL A 173 -4.02 -2.86 -6.22
CA VAL A 173 -5.19 -3.75 -6.31
C VAL A 173 -5.07 -4.67 -7.54
N ASN A 174 -5.63 -5.87 -7.45
CA ASN A 174 -5.69 -6.83 -8.55
C ASN A 174 -6.46 -6.25 -9.75
N ARG A 175 -6.05 -6.59 -10.98
CA ARG A 175 -6.69 -6.04 -12.19
C ARG A 175 -8.09 -6.61 -12.43
N GLU A 176 -8.31 -7.88 -12.15
CA GLU A 176 -9.62 -8.53 -12.28
C GLU A 176 -10.60 -7.93 -11.26
N PHE A 177 -10.13 -7.71 -10.03
CA PHE A 177 -10.93 -6.99 -9.02
C PHE A 177 -11.36 -5.60 -9.49
N LEU A 178 -10.46 -4.87 -10.16
CA LEU A 178 -10.77 -3.53 -10.69
C LEU A 178 -11.73 -3.60 -11.89
N ALA A 179 -11.59 -4.63 -12.74
CA ALA A 179 -12.41 -4.79 -13.94
C ALA A 179 -13.90 -4.95 -13.63
N ASP A 180 -14.23 -5.55 -12.48
CA ASP A 180 -15.61 -5.70 -11.99
C ASP A 180 -16.24 -4.38 -11.53
N LEU A 181 -15.44 -3.32 -11.33
CA LEU A 181 -15.92 -2.05 -10.80
C LEU A 181 -16.37 -1.10 -11.91
N PRO A 182 -17.39 -0.26 -11.65
CA PRO A 182 -17.76 0.82 -12.54
C PRO A 182 -16.63 1.82 -12.69
N TYR A 183 -16.55 2.48 -13.85
CA TYR A 183 -15.63 3.59 -14.03
C TYR A 183 -15.98 4.75 -13.11
N TRP A 184 -14.94 5.39 -12.58
CA TRP A 184 -15.07 6.58 -11.75
C TRP A 184 -15.70 7.72 -12.58
N PRO A 185 -16.87 8.26 -12.18
CA PRO A 185 -17.54 9.34 -12.89
C PRO A 185 -16.81 10.65 -12.61
N ASN A 186 -15.84 11.00 -13.46
CA ASN A 186 -15.23 12.32 -13.51
C ASN A 186 -15.79 13.08 -14.69
#